data_AF-A0A951EY86-F1
#
_entry.id   AF-A0A951EY86-F1
#
_cell.length_a   1.000
_cell.length_b   1.000
_cell.length_c   1.000
_cell.angle_alpha   90.00
_cell.angle_beta   90.00
_cell.angle_gamma   90.00
#
_symmetry.space_group_name_H-M   'P 1'
#
loop_
_entity.id
_entity.type
_entity.pdbx_description
1 polymer ?
#
loop_
_entity_poly.entity_id
_entity_poly.type
_entity_poly.pdbx_seq_one_letter_code
_entity_poly.pdbx_strand_id
1 'polypeptide(L)'
;MIDSIANLLFRCSHRRLTRPVTPVSKAGVPHGQTYVVCLDCGKQFAYDLREMRVGRPLESSHDGGVLHPGMPKPSHKMKYALWASLPLAFLAGAFLKKKRKG
;
A
#
# COMPACT_ATOMS: atom_id res chain seq x y z
N MET A 1 20.51 -4.23 11.50
CA MET A 1 20.19 -4.68 10.12
C MET A 1 18.77 -5.24 10.01
N ILE A 2 18.32 -6.09 10.94
CA ILE A 2 16.94 -6.61 10.97
C ILE A 2 15.88 -5.49 11.04
N ASP A 3 16.17 -4.41 11.78
CA ASP A 3 15.33 -3.21 11.81
C ASP A 3 15.06 -2.60 10.43
N SER A 4 16.04 -2.59 9.52
CA SER A 4 15.85 -2.00 8.18
C SER A 4 14.89 -2.83 7.33
N ILE A 5 14.95 -4.15 7.44
CA ILE A 5 14.11 -5.09 6.68
C ILE A 5 12.69 -5.11 7.26
N ALA A 6 12.56 -5.13 8.59
CA ALA A 6 11.27 -5.03 9.26
C ALA A 6 10.60 -3.67 9.02
N ASN A 7 11.36 -2.57 9.01
CA ASN A 7 10.83 -1.25 8.66
C ASN A 7 10.41 -1.16 7.18
N LEU A 8 11.09 -1.85 6.25
CA LEU A 8 10.65 -1.90 4.85
C LEU A 8 9.33 -2.66 4.68
N LEU A 9 9.11 -3.72 5.46
CA LEU A 9 7.94 -4.59 5.36
C LEU A 9 6.75 -4.09 6.20
N PHE A 10 6.99 -3.34 7.29
CA PHE A 10 5.97 -2.92 8.26
C PHE A 10 5.81 -1.41 8.46
N ARG A 11 6.59 -0.52 7.81
CA ARG A 11 6.27 0.92 7.86
C ARG A 11 5.07 1.21 6.96
N CYS A 12 3.96 1.60 7.58
CA CYS A 12 3.52 2.98 7.44
C CYS A 12 2.48 3.42 8.49
N SER A 13 2.76 4.51 9.19
CA SER A 13 1.79 5.37 9.89
C SER A 13 2.11 6.81 9.50
N HIS A 14 1.90 7.10 8.21
CA HIS A 14 2.52 8.15 7.41
C HIS A 14 2.71 9.51 8.11
N ARG A 15 3.93 9.75 8.63
CA ARG A 15 4.36 11.06 9.16
C ARG A 15 5.17 11.88 8.14
N ARG A 16 5.84 11.21 7.21
CA ARG A 16 6.74 11.84 6.23
C ARG A 16 6.05 11.98 4.88
N LEU A 17 5.19 13.00 4.80
CA LEU A 17 4.43 13.36 3.62
C LEU A 17 5.12 14.49 2.86
N THR A 18 4.96 14.51 1.53
CA THR A 18 5.34 15.66 0.71
C THR A 18 4.43 16.85 0.99
N ARG A 19 4.85 18.03 0.53
CA ARG A 19 3.96 19.19 0.47
C ARG A 19 2.77 18.88 -0.47
N PRO A 20 1.57 19.44 -0.22
CA PRO A 20 0.44 19.28 -1.12
C PRO A 20 0.78 19.76 -2.53
N VAL A 21 0.49 18.92 -3.53
CA VAL A 21 0.74 19.22 -4.95
C VAL A 21 -0.60 19.23 -5.67
N THR A 22 -0.84 20.30 -6.43
CA THR A 22 -1.97 20.43 -7.36
C THR A 22 -1.45 20.25 -8.79
N PRO A 23 -1.74 19.12 -9.46
CA PRO A 23 -1.30 18.92 -10.84
C PRO A 23 -2.03 19.91 -11.75
N VAL A 24 -1.25 20.61 -12.59
CA VAL A 24 -1.80 21.55 -13.57
C VAL A 24 -2.49 20.76 -14.67
N SER A 25 -3.81 20.87 -14.77
CA SER A 25 -4.56 20.26 -15.87
C SER A 25 -4.49 21.13 -17.12
N LYS A 26 -4.60 20.50 -18.29
CA LYS A 26 -4.76 21.22 -19.57
C LYS A 26 -6.11 21.94 -19.60
N ALA A 27 -6.21 23.02 -20.36
CA ALA A 27 -7.47 23.74 -20.54
C ALA A 27 -8.59 22.79 -21.00
N GLY A 28 -9.74 22.85 -20.31
CA GLY A 28 -10.89 21.97 -20.58
C GLY A 28 -10.88 20.63 -19.84
N VAL A 29 -9.81 20.29 -19.11
CA VAL A 29 -9.77 19.09 -18.25
C VAL A 29 -10.03 19.50 -16.81
N PRO A 30 -10.97 18.85 -16.09
CA PRO A 30 -11.23 19.15 -14.69
C PRO A 30 -9.91 19.12 -13.91
N HIS A 31 -9.67 20.15 -13.10
CA HIS A 31 -8.45 20.28 -12.32
C HIS A 31 -8.21 19.03 -11.49
N GLY A 32 -6.99 18.49 -11.56
CA GLY A 32 -6.67 17.30 -10.79
C GLY A 32 -6.69 17.61 -9.30
N GLN A 33 -7.24 16.70 -8.51
CA GLN A 33 -7.36 16.86 -7.06
C GLN A 33 -5.98 17.04 -6.42
N THR A 34 -5.90 17.89 -5.39
CA THR A 34 -4.69 18.07 -4.59
C THR A 34 -4.35 16.79 -3.86
N TYR A 35 -3.07 16.41 -3.85
CA TYR A 35 -2.63 15.20 -3.17
C TYR A 35 -1.30 15.40 -2.45
N VAL A 36 -1.02 14.51 -1.50
CA VAL A 36 0.27 14.35 -0.84
C VAL A 36 0.79 12.93 -1.05
N VAL A 37 2.10 12.77 -1.13
CA VAL A 37 2.75 11.47 -1.28
C VAL A 37 3.50 11.15 0.00
N CYS A 38 3.44 9.91 0.48
CA CYS A 38 4.39 9.49 1.50
C CYS A 38 5.75 9.18 0.87
N LEU A 39 6.80 9.82 1.38
CA LEU A 39 8.17 9.63 0.89
C LEU A 39 8.75 8.24 1.22
N ASP A 40 8.15 7.53 2.18
CA ASP A 40 8.64 6.22 2.61
C ASP A 40 7.99 5.08 1.83
N CYS A 41 6.68 5.17 1.55
CA CYS A 41 5.93 4.10 0.88
C CYS A 41 5.47 4.45 -0.55
N GLY A 42 5.66 5.70 -0.99
CA GLY A 42 5.26 6.18 -2.32
C GLY A 42 3.76 6.27 -2.57
N LYS A 43 2.91 5.95 -1.59
CA LYS A 43 1.45 6.03 -1.74
C LYS A 43 0.98 7.48 -1.76
N GLN A 44 0.00 7.75 -2.60
CA GLN A 44 -0.70 9.03 -2.65
C GLN A 44 -1.94 9.04 -1.77
N PHE A 45 -2.24 10.21 -1.22
CA PHE A 45 -3.45 10.48 -0.45
C PHE A 45 -4.07 11.78 -0.95
N ALA A 46 -5.40 11.79 -1.06
CA ALA A 46 -6.13 13.02 -1.36
C ALA A 46 -5.88 14.05 -0.24
N TYR A 47 -5.75 15.33 -0.58
CA TYR A 47 -5.59 16.40 0.38
C TYR A 47 -6.74 17.40 0.24
N ASP A 48 -7.52 17.56 1.30
CA ASP A 48 -8.61 18.54 1.32
C ASP A 48 -8.03 19.92 1.67
N LEU A 49 -8.13 20.86 0.73
CA LEU A 49 -7.69 22.25 0.90
C LEU A 49 -8.62 23.08 1.79
N ARG A 50 -9.88 22.66 2.00
CA ARG A 50 -10.83 23.35 2.87
C ARG A 50 -10.61 22.95 4.31
N GLU A 51 -10.54 21.65 4.55
CA GLU A 51 -10.35 21.10 5.91
C GLU A 51 -8.86 21.02 6.30
N MET A 52 -7.95 21.21 5.35
CA MET A 52 -6.49 21.11 5.51
C MET A 52 -6.06 19.74 6.05
N ARG A 53 -6.71 18.69 5.56
CA ARG A 53 -6.59 17.31 6.06
C ARG A 53 -6.20 16.33 4.97
N VAL A 54 -5.42 15.34 5.37
CA VAL A 54 -5.10 14.17 4.54
C VAL A 54 -6.31 13.24 4.55
N GLY A 55 -6.84 12.97 3.37
CA GLY A 55 -7.98 12.10 3.13
C GLY A 55 -7.58 10.69 2.76
N ARG A 56 -8.41 10.07 1.92
CA ARG A 56 -8.27 8.66 1.55
C ARG A 56 -7.07 8.42 0.63
N PRO A 57 -6.45 7.21 0.69
CA PRO A 57 -5.44 6.82 -0.29
C PRO A 57 -6.01 6.86 -1.70
N LEU A 58 -5.21 7.35 -2.64
CA LEU A 58 -5.58 7.48 -4.03
C LEU A 58 -5.02 6.30 -4.83
N GLU A 59 -5.89 5.60 -5.57
CA GLU A 59 -5.53 4.40 -6.33
C GLU A 59 -4.75 4.70 -7.62
N SER A 60 -4.91 5.90 -8.17
CA SER A 60 -4.27 6.39 -9.40
C SER A 60 -4.25 7.91 -9.40
N SER A 61 -3.12 8.52 -9.77
CA SER A 61 -3.05 9.97 -9.95
C SER A 61 -3.48 10.38 -11.36
N HIS A 62 -3.79 11.65 -11.54
CA HIS A 62 -4.05 12.21 -12.88
C HIS A 62 -2.82 12.05 -13.77
N ASP A 63 -2.97 12.11 -15.10
CA ASP A 63 -1.86 11.87 -16.04
C ASP A 63 -0.63 12.78 -15.83
N GLY A 64 -0.83 13.99 -15.30
CA GLY A 64 0.24 14.92 -14.93
C GLY A 64 0.73 14.80 -13.48
N GLY A 65 0.26 13.80 -12.74
CA GLY A 65 0.66 13.52 -11.35
C GLY A 65 1.81 12.52 -11.25
N VAL A 66 2.30 12.33 -10.02
CA VAL A 66 3.50 11.50 -9.75
C VAL A 66 3.24 9.99 -9.91
N LEU A 67 2.01 9.51 -9.76
CA LEU A 67 1.65 8.09 -9.91
C LEU A 67 0.87 7.90 -11.22
N HIS A 68 1.58 7.62 -12.30
CA HIS A 68 0.95 7.37 -13.60
C HIS A 68 0.12 6.06 -13.57
N PRO A 69 -0.97 5.96 -14.34
CA PRO A 69 -1.83 4.76 -14.39
C PRO A 69 -1.08 3.46 -14.72
N GLY A 70 0.07 3.55 -15.40
CA GLY A 70 0.90 2.41 -15.79
C GLY A 70 1.95 1.97 -14.75
N MET A 71 2.01 2.56 -13.56
CA MET A 71 3.01 2.17 -12.57
C MET A 71 2.67 0.81 -11.92
N PRO A 72 3.68 -0.02 -11.58
CA PRO A 72 3.44 -1.27 -10.87
C PRO A 72 2.86 -0.98 -9.48
N LYS A 73 1.62 -1.42 -9.23
CA LYS A 73 1.00 -1.33 -7.91
C LYS A 73 1.73 -2.28 -6.94
N PRO A 74 2.06 -1.84 -5.71
CA PRO A 74 2.63 -2.73 -4.71
C PRO A 74 1.58 -3.78 -4.31
N SER A 75 1.62 -4.94 -4.96
CA SER A 75 0.76 -6.07 -4.60
C SER A 75 1.29 -6.67 -3.30
N HIS A 76 0.50 -6.58 -2.23
CA HIS A 76 0.84 -7.27 -0.99
C HIS A 76 0.63 -8.77 -1.23
N LYS A 77 1.72 -9.52 -1.48
CA LYS A 77 1.68 -10.98 -1.73
C LYS A 77 1.23 -11.81 -0.51
N MET A 78 0.73 -11.18 0.55
CA MET A 78 0.19 -11.83 1.76
C MET A 78 -0.86 -12.89 1.47
N LYS A 79 -1.65 -12.73 0.40
CA LYS A 79 -2.67 -13.71 0.02
C LYS A 79 -2.06 -15.09 -0.22
N TYR A 80 -0.90 -15.16 -0.87
CA TYR A 80 -0.22 -16.43 -1.17
C TYR A 80 0.36 -17.10 0.08
N ALA A 81 0.88 -16.31 1.03
CA ALA A 81 1.39 -16.83 2.30
C ALA A 81 0.27 -17.46 3.16
N LEU A 82 -0.92 -16.86 3.15
CA LEU A 82 -2.10 -17.40 3.84
C LEU A 82 -2.61 -18.70 3.19
N TRP A 83 -2.59 -18.80 1.85
CA TRP A 83 -2.99 -20.02 1.16
C TRP A 83 -2.01 -21.18 1.37
N ALA A 84 -0.72 -20.91 1.54
CA ALA A 84 0.30 -21.95 1.75
C ALA A 84 0.25 -22.58 3.16
N SER A 85 -0.32 -21.91 4.17
CA SER A 85 -0.33 -22.43 5.54
C SER A 85 -1.39 -23.51 5.78
N LEU A 86 -2.51 -23.48 5.05
CA LEU A 86 -3.58 -24.49 5.17
C LEU A 86 -3.11 -25.94 4.90
N PRO A 87 -2.47 -26.25 3.76
CA PRO A 87 -2.03 -27.62 3.48
C PRO A 87 -0.94 -28.11 4.45
N LEU A 88 -0.05 -27.22 4.90
CA LEU A 88 0.98 -27.53 5.89
C LEU A 88 0.39 -27.87 7.27
N ALA A 89 -0.61 -27.11 7.72
CA ALA A 89 -1.31 -27.38 8.97
C ALA A 89 -2.08 -28.71 8.94
N PHE A 90 -2.72 -29.03 7.81
CA PHE A 90 -3.44 -30.29 7.62
C PHE A 90 -2.50 -31.50 7.68
N LEU A 91 -1.35 -31.43 6.99
CA LEU A 91 -0.35 -32.50 7.02
C LEU A 91 0.26 -32.71 8.41
N ALA A 92 0.61 -31.63 9.11
CA ALA A 92 1.13 -31.69 10.48
C ALA A 92 0.11 -32.31 11.44
N GLY A 93 -1.17 -31.91 11.35
CA GLY A 93 -2.25 -32.45 12.16
C GLY A 93 -2.49 -33.95 11.91
N ALA A 94 -2.43 -34.40 10.65
CA ALA A 94 -2.57 -35.81 10.30
C ALA A 94 -1.41 -36.66 10.88
N PHE A 95 -0.18 -36.15 10.84
CA PHE A 95 1.00 -36.84 11.36
C PHE A 95 0.96 -36.96 12.90
N LEU A 96 0.57 -35.89 13.59
CA LEU A 96 0.38 -35.88 15.05
C LEU A 96 -0.73 -36.84 15.50
N LYS A 97 -1.85 -36.92 14.76
CA LYS A 97 -2.95 -37.84 15.06
C LYS A 97 -2.54 -39.31 14.87
N LYS A 98 -1.68 -39.61 13.89
CA LYS A 98 -1.12 -40.95 13.68
C LYS A 98 -0.18 -41.35 14.83
N LYS A 99 0.69 -40.45 15.28
CA LYS A 99 1.63 -40.70 16.40
C LYS A 99 0.94 -40.91 17.75
N ARG A 100 -0.25 -40.34 17.97
CA ARG A 100 -1.03 -40.52 19.20
C ARG A 100 -1.82 -41.82 19.27
N LYS A 101 -1.93 -42.56 18.16
CA LYS A 101 -2.75 -43.79 18.04
C LYS A 101 -1.92 -45.08 17.90
N GLY A 102 -0.60 -44.99 17.82
CA GLY A 102 0.33 -46.13 17.88
C GLY A 102 1.24 -45.97 19.08
#